data_AF-A0A3N2QTR6-F1
#
_entry.id   AF-A0A3N2QTR6-F1
#
_cell.length_a   1.000
_cell.length_b   1.000
_cell.length_c   1.000
_cell.angle_alpha   90.00
_cell.angle_beta   90.00
_cell.angle_gamma   90.00
#
_symmetry.space_group_name_H-M   'P 1'
#
loop_
_entity.id
_entity.type
_entity.pdbx_description
1 polymer ?
#
loop_
_entity_poly.entity_id
_entity_poly.type
_entity_poly.pdbx_seq_one_letter_code
_entity_poly.pdbx_strand_id
1 'polypeptide(L)'
;MAARVTGLGGVFFRARDPEGLTEWYDRVLGVAFKGGPWMQEAGPTVFMPFDEGTEYFGRRSQAFMLNFRVRDLDEMLAHLASLDIAAETRAEWDSEVGRFARIHDPEGNPIELWEPAPPG
;
A
#
# COMPACT_ATOMS: atom_id res chain seq x y z
N MET A 1 -11.28 13.37 -29.77
CA MET A 1 -10.80 12.17 -29.05
C MET A 1 -11.75 11.90 -27.90
N ALA A 2 -12.07 10.63 -27.63
CA ALA A 2 -12.91 10.27 -26.49
C ALA A 2 -12.16 10.60 -25.18
N ALA A 3 -12.89 11.05 -24.16
CA ALA A 3 -12.34 11.27 -22.83
C ALA A 3 -11.77 9.95 -22.27
N ARG A 4 -10.62 10.02 -21.58
CA ARG A 4 -9.94 8.87 -20.96
C ARG A 4 -9.67 9.15 -19.49
N VAL A 5 -9.60 8.09 -18.68
CA VAL A 5 -9.17 8.15 -17.27
C VAL A 5 -7.68 8.53 -17.22
N THR A 6 -7.32 9.43 -16.31
CA THR A 6 -5.96 9.98 -16.17
C THR A 6 -5.21 9.49 -14.94
N GLY A 7 -5.89 8.81 -14.01
CA GLY A 7 -5.31 8.28 -12.77
C GLY A 7 -6.38 7.91 -11.75
N LEU A 8 -5.96 7.51 -10.56
CA LEU A 8 -6.84 7.32 -9.40
C LEU A 8 -7.11 8.68 -8.75
N GLY A 9 -8.39 9.06 -8.65
CA GLY A 9 -8.79 10.29 -7.96
C GLY A 9 -8.85 10.16 -6.43
N GLY A 10 -8.85 8.93 -5.93
CA GLY A 10 -8.88 8.62 -4.50
C GLY A 10 -9.15 7.14 -4.26
N VAL A 11 -8.86 6.70 -3.04
CA VAL A 11 -9.22 5.37 -2.54
C VAL A 11 -10.01 5.57 -1.27
N PHE A 12 -11.20 4.99 -1.20
CA PHE A 12 -12.12 5.12 -0.06
C PHE A 12 -12.49 3.73 0.44
N PHE A 13 -12.35 3.52 1.74
CA PHE A 13 -12.69 2.27 2.40
C PHE A 13 -13.30 2.56 3.77
N ARG A 14 -13.99 1.57 4.34
CA ARG A 14 -14.68 1.74 5.62
C ARG A 14 -13.69 1.55 6.76
N ALA A 15 -13.83 2.37 7.80
CA ALA A 15 -13.07 2.29 9.03
C ALA A 15 -14.05 2.30 10.23
N ARG A 16 -13.69 1.57 11.30
CA ARG A 16 -14.32 1.65 12.62
C ARG A 16 -13.92 2.93 13.35
N ASP A 17 -12.68 3.37 13.18
CA ASP A 17 -12.13 4.62 13.71
C ASP A 17 -11.46 5.44 12.59
N PRO A 18 -12.25 6.22 11.83
CA PRO A 18 -11.71 6.98 10.68
C PRO A 18 -10.64 8.01 11.07
N GLU A 19 -10.76 8.64 12.24
CA GLU A 19 -9.81 9.66 12.70
C GLU A 19 -8.49 9.02 13.10
N GLY A 20 -8.54 8.02 13.99
CA GLY A 20 -7.34 7.30 14.43
C GLY A 20 -6.63 6.59 13.28
N LEU A 21 -7.39 6.05 12.32
CA LEU A 21 -6.80 5.43 11.14
C LEU A 21 -6.13 6.45 10.22
N THR A 22 -6.73 7.62 10.01
CA THR A 22 -6.14 8.70 9.21
C THR A 22 -4.82 9.18 9.84
N GLU A 23 -4.80 9.38 11.16
CA GLU A 23 -3.58 9.76 11.88
C GLU A 23 -2.49 8.68 11.79
N TRP A 24 -2.88 7.40 11.84
CA TRP A 24 -1.94 6.30 11.67
C TRP A 24 -1.30 6.28 10.28
N TYR A 25 -2.09 6.44 9.21
CA TYR A 25 -1.55 6.49 7.83
C TYR A 25 -0.60 7.68 7.62
N ASP A 26 -0.90 8.85 8.19
CA ASP A 26 -0.02 10.01 8.16
C ASP A 26 1.28 9.75 8.94
N ARG A 27 1.17 9.31 10.20
CA ARG A 27 2.34 9.11 11.07
C ARG A 27 3.26 8.00 10.58
N VAL A 28 2.71 6.89 10.11
CA VAL A 28 3.46 5.67 9.78
C VAL A 28 3.92 5.66 8.32
N LEU A 29 3.07 6.10 7.40
CA LEU A 29 3.33 5.99 5.96
C LEU A 29 3.46 7.36 5.26
N GLY A 30 3.24 8.47 5.97
CA GLY A 30 3.24 9.80 5.36
C GLY A 30 2.04 10.07 4.44
N VAL A 31 1.01 9.21 4.49
CA VAL A 31 -0.18 9.31 3.64
C VAL A 31 -1.23 10.15 4.36
N ALA A 32 -1.22 11.46 4.09
CA ALA A 32 -1.99 12.43 4.87
C ALA A 32 -2.96 13.26 4.03
N PHE A 33 -4.18 13.45 4.54
CA PHE A 33 -5.14 14.44 4.01
C PHE A 33 -5.05 15.76 4.80
N LYS A 34 -3.86 16.38 4.84
CA LYS A 34 -3.61 17.63 5.59
C LYS A 34 -4.03 18.85 4.80
N GLY A 35 -5.32 19.18 4.83
CA GLY A 35 -5.87 20.36 4.14
C GLY A 35 -6.11 20.15 2.64
N GLY A 36 -6.06 18.91 2.17
CA GLY A 36 -6.32 18.53 0.78
C GLY A 36 -5.87 17.10 0.46
N PRO A 37 -6.09 16.63 -0.78
CA PRO A 37 -5.62 15.32 -1.24
C PRO A 37 -4.12 15.15 -1.06
N TRP A 38 -3.69 13.94 -0.73
CA TRP A 38 -2.27 13.58 -0.69
C TRP A 38 -1.65 13.73 -2.09
N MET A 39 -0.56 14.50 -2.17
CA MET A 39 0.21 14.69 -3.40
C MET A 39 1.33 13.66 -3.47
N GLN A 40 1.06 12.53 -4.13
CA GLN A 40 2.02 11.44 -4.30
C GLN A 40 3.15 11.79 -5.29
N GLU A 41 4.31 11.16 -5.11
CA GLU A 41 5.39 11.17 -6.12
C GLU A 41 4.92 10.45 -7.41
N ALA A 42 5.40 10.92 -8.56
CA ALA A 42 5.13 10.28 -9.85
C ALA A 42 5.72 8.86 -9.89
N GLY A 43 5.08 7.96 -10.62
CA GLY A 43 5.54 6.58 -10.73
C GLY A 43 4.48 5.62 -11.26
N PRO A 44 4.83 4.34 -11.45
CA PRO A 44 3.92 3.33 -11.95
C PRO A 44 2.83 3.00 -10.93
N THR A 45 1.62 2.69 -11.42
CA THR A 45 0.53 2.13 -10.61
C THR A 45 0.13 0.80 -11.20
N VAL A 46 0.20 -0.27 -10.40
CA VAL A 46 -0.32 -1.58 -10.80
C VAL A 46 -1.84 -1.55 -10.60
N PHE A 47 -2.58 -1.75 -11.68
CA PHE A 47 -4.03 -1.91 -11.66
C PHE A 47 -4.39 -3.23 -12.33
N MET A 48 -4.59 -4.28 -11.53
CA MET A 48 -4.73 -5.64 -12.01
C MET A 48 -5.75 -6.44 -11.20
N PRO A 49 -6.70 -7.14 -11.85
CA PRO A 49 -7.55 -8.12 -11.19
C PRO A 49 -6.78 -9.42 -10.96
N PHE A 50 -7.13 -10.13 -9.89
CA PHE A 50 -6.63 -11.46 -9.57
C PHE A 50 -7.78 -12.47 -9.66
N ASP A 51 -7.44 -13.77 -9.70
CA ASP A 51 -8.43 -14.84 -9.60
C ASP A 51 -9.21 -14.77 -8.28
N GLU A 52 -10.52 -15.02 -8.31
CA GLU A 52 -11.40 -14.96 -7.13
C GLU A 52 -10.97 -15.92 -6.01
N GLY A 53 -10.35 -17.05 -6.36
CA GLY A 53 -9.91 -18.07 -5.42
C GLY A 53 -8.53 -17.82 -4.80
N THR A 54 -7.85 -16.73 -5.14
CA THR A 54 -6.50 -16.47 -4.63
C THR A 54 -6.47 -16.17 -3.12
N GLU A 55 -5.41 -16.62 -2.45
CA GLU A 55 -5.14 -16.30 -1.04
C GLU A 55 -4.35 -14.99 -0.87
N TYR A 56 -4.02 -14.31 -1.98
CA TYR A 56 -3.12 -13.14 -2.01
C TYR A 56 -3.59 -11.97 -1.12
N PHE A 57 -4.91 -11.77 -0.98
CA PHE A 57 -5.52 -10.65 -0.22
C PHE A 57 -5.73 -10.97 1.27
N GLY A 58 -5.30 -12.14 1.73
CA GLY A 58 -5.50 -12.61 3.10
C GLY A 58 -6.92 -13.13 3.33
N ARG A 59 -7.84 -12.28 3.82
CA ARG A 59 -9.21 -12.71 4.17
C ARG A 59 -10.05 -12.89 2.91
N ARG A 60 -10.89 -13.94 2.84
CA ARG A 60 -11.80 -14.18 1.70
C ARG A 60 -12.78 -13.04 1.43
N SER A 61 -13.15 -12.25 2.45
CA SER A 61 -14.03 -11.09 2.28
C SER A 61 -13.31 -9.83 1.79
N GLN A 62 -11.97 -9.88 1.67
CA GLN A 62 -11.15 -8.75 1.25
C GLN A 62 -11.15 -8.65 -0.28
N ALA A 63 -11.85 -7.64 -0.81
CA ALA A 63 -11.95 -7.43 -2.26
C ALA A 63 -10.79 -6.60 -2.85
N PHE A 64 -10.09 -5.83 -2.01
CA PHE A 64 -9.04 -4.90 -2.42
C PHE A 64 -7.89 -4.91 -1.42
N MET A 65 -6.67 -4.68 -1.90
CA MET A 65 -5.49 -4.44 -1.08
C MET A 65 -4.85 -3.11 -1.48
N LEU A 66 -4.32 -2.37 -0.51
CA LEU A 66 -3.56 -1.16 -0.78
C LEU A 66 -2.11 -1.56 -1.03
N ASN A 67 -1.56 -1.18 -2.18
CA ASN A 67 -0.15 -1.37 -2.51
C ASN A 67 0.51 0.01 -2.63
N PHE A 68 1.39 0.36 -1.69
CA PHE A 68 2.12 1.63 -1.68
C PHE A 68 3.54 1.45 -2.22
N ARG A 69 3.97 2.37 -3.07
CA ARG A 69 5.37 2.46 -3.48
C ARG A 69 6.21 2.99 -2.32
N VAL A 70 7.36 2.38 -2.09
CA VAL A 70 8.41 2.88 -1.20
C VAL A 70 9.71 3.03 -1.98
N ARG A 71 10.54 4.00 -1.60
CA ARG A 71 11.82 4.27 -2.29
C ARG A 71 12.90 3.27 -1.91
N ASP A 72 12.91 2.86 -0.66
CA ASP A 72 13.87 1.93 -0.07
C ASP A 72 13.09 1.06 0.92
N LEU A 73 12.99 -0.24 0.64
CA LEU A 73 12.23 -1.15 1.48
C LEU A 73 12.93 -1.40 2.81
N ASP A 74 14.26 -1.41 2.85
CA ASP A 74 15.02 -1.73 4.06
C ASP A 74 14.92 -0.58 5.09
N GLU A 75 15.01 0.67 4.64
CA GLU A 75 14.73 1.85 5.48
C GLU A 75 13.29 1.85 5.98
N MET A 76 12.32 1.51 5.11
CA MET A 76 10.91 1.44 5.50
C MET A 76 10.68 0.36 6.56
N LEU A 77 11.29 -0.83 6.40
CA LEU A 77 11.20 -1.92 7.37
C LEU A 77 11.82 -1.53 8.72
N ALA A 78 12.97 -0.86 8.71
CA ALA A 78 13.60 -0.35 9.93
C ALA A 78 12.71 0.69 10.62
N HIS A 79 12.06 1.58 9.86
CA HIS A 79 11.10 2.55 10.39
C HIS A 79 9.91 1.87 11.07
N LEU A 80 9.29 0.88 10.39
CA LEU A 80 8.17 0.11 10.95
C LEU A 80 8.55 -0.62 12.23
N ALA A 81 9.73 -1.25 12.24
CA ALA A 81 10.26 -1.94 13.42
C ALA A 81 10.46 -0.98 14.60
N SER A 82 10.91 0.26 14.35
CA SER A 82 11.07 1.29 15.40
C SER A 82 9.75 1.74 16.04
N LEU A 83 8.62 1.43 15.40
CA LEU A 83 7.26 1.73 15.87
C LEU A 83 6.52 0.48 16.37
N ASP A 84 7.24 -0.65 16.53
CA ASP A 84 6.68 -1.95 16.91
C ASP A 84 5.59 -2.46 15.93
N ILE A 85 5.69 -2.09 14.65
CA ILE A 85 4.76 -2.53 13.59
C ILE A 85 5.36 -3.77 12.91
N ALA A 86 4.63 -4.88 12.98
CA ALA A 86 5.04 -6.11 12.34
C ALA A 86 4.96 -5.97 10.81
N ALA A 87 6.09 -6.26 10.15
CA ALA A 87 6.19 -6.37 8.71
C ALA A 87 6.65 -7.78 8.34
N GLU A 88 5.95 -8.38 7.37
CA GLU A 88 6.30 -9.67 6.81
C GLU A 88 7.03 -9.46 5.49
N THR A 89 8.12 -10.20 5.29
CA THR A 89 8.83 -10.31 4.03
C THR A 89 8.97 -11.78 3.68
N ARG A 90 8.89 -12.09 2.37
CA ARG A 90 9.11 -13.45 1.87
C ARG A 90 9.85 -13.37 0.54
N ALA A 91 10.92 -14.16 0.40
CA ALA A 91 11.77 -14.13 -0.78
C ALA A 91 11.00 -14.50 -2.06
N GLU A 92 9.95 -15.32 -1.95
CA GLU A 92 9.09 -15.69 -3.08
C GLU A 92 8.16 -14.59 -3.59
N TRP A 93 8.03 -13.45 -2.86
CA TRP A 93 7.25 -12.31 -3.34
C TRP A 93 8.07 -11.39 -4.25
N ASP A 94 9.38 -11.33 -4.03
CA ASP A 94 10.28 -10.54 -4.84
C ASP A 94 10.36 -11.09 -6.27
N SER A 95 10.40 -10.19 -7.25
CA SER A 95 10.40 -10.56 -8.66
C SER A 95 11.04 -9.47 -9.52
N GLU A 96 11.05 -9.66 -10.84
CA GLU A 96 11.54 -8.68 -11.83
C GLU A 96 10.87 -7.30 -11.69
N VAL A 97 9.68 -7.21 -11.09
CA VAL A 97 9.00 -5.92 -10.89
C VAL A 97 9.40 -5.21 -9.59
N GLY A 98 10.12 -5.86 -8.68
CA GLY A 98 10.61 -5.26 -7.44
C GLY A 98 10.50 -6.15 -6.22
N ARG A 99 10.64 -5.52 -5.04
CA ARG A 99 10.64 -6.17 -3.73
C ARG A 99 9.40 -5.83 -2.93
N PHE A 100 8.98 -6.74 -2.05
CA PHE A 100 7.71 -6.59 -1.33
C PHE A 100 7.80 -6.87 0.17
N ALA A 101 7.03 -6.10 0.93
CA ALA A 101 6.70 -6.40 2.33
C ALA A 101 5.20 -6.21 2.56
N ARG A 102 4.67 -6.85 3.61
CA ARG A 102 3.26 -6.70 3.99
C ARG A 102 3.11 -6.32 5.44
N ILE A 103 2.18 -5.39 5.70
CA ILE A 103 1.80 -4.95 7.05
C ILE A 103 0.28 -4.95 7.17
N HIS A 104 -0.20 -4.72 8.38
CA HIS A 104 -1.60 -4.44 8.64
C HIS A 104 -1.74 -3.08 9.32
N ASP A 105 -2.77 -2.33 8.95
CA ASP A 105 -3.17 -1.16 9.71
C ASP A 105 -3.82 -1.56 11.05
N PRO A 106 -4.11 -0.62 11.97
CA PRO A 106 -4.72 -0.92 13.27
C PRO A 106 -6.08 -1.64 13.19
N GLU A 107 -6.75 -1.59 12.04
CA GLU A 107 -8.01 -2.27 11.82
C GLU A 107 -7.88 -3.65 11.18
N GLY A 108 -6.66 -4.04 10.84
CA GLY A 108 -6.33 -5.29 10.19
C GLY A 108 -6.57 -5.26 8.69
N ASN A 109 -6.57 -4.10 8.04
CA ASN A 109 -6.57 -4.05 6.58
C ASN A 109 -5.18 -4.41 6.05
N PRO A 110 -5.08 -5.29 5.05
CA PRO A 110 -3.80 -5.65 4.47
C PRO A 110 -3.24 -4.49 3.64
N ILE A 111 -1.97 -4.18 3.87
CA ILE A 111 -1.18 -3.23 3.10
C ILE A 111 0.04 -3.96 2.56
N GLU A 112 0.32 -3.76 1.29
CA GLU A 112 1.56 -4.17 0.65
C GLU A 112 2.43 -2.94 0.40
N LEU A 113 3.72 -3.08 0.68
CA LEU A 113 4.76 -2.10 0.41
C LEU A 113 5.60 -2.67 -0.72
N TRP A 114 5.79 -1.88 -1.76
CA TRP A 114 6.49 -2.29 -2.97
C TRP A 114 7.62 -1.30 -3.28
N GLU A 115 8.85 -1.79 -3.32
CA GLU A 115 9.98 -1.07 -3.88
C GLU A 115 10.11 -1.49 -5.36
N PRO A 116 9.77 -0.62 -6.33
CA PRO A 116 9.86 -0.97 -7.74
C PRO A 116 11.30 -1.27 -8.15
N ALA A 117 11.47 -2.30 -8.99
CA ALA A 117 12.76 -2.51 -9.63
C ALA A 117 13.19 -1.24 -10.40
N PRO A 118 14.49 -0.90 -10.41
CA PRO A 118 14.98 0.23 -11.18
C PRO A 118 14.53 0.12 -12.64
N PRO A 119 14.19 1.23 -13.32
CA PRO A 119 13.95 1.18 -14.74
C PRO A 119 15.20 0.64 -15.43
N GLY A 120 15.02 -0.41 -16.23
CA GLY A 120 16.09 -0.99 -17.07
C GLY A 120 16.58 -0.04 -18.16
#